data_AF-J1H1P4-F1
#
_entry.id   AF-J1H1P4-F1
#
_cell.length_a   1.000
_cell.length_b   1.000
_cell.length_c   1.000
_cell.angle_alpha   90.00
_cell.angle_beta   90.00
_cell.angle_gamma   90.00
#
_symmetry.space_group_name_H-M   'P 1'
#
loop_
_entity.id
_entity.type
_entity.pdbx_description
1 polymer ?
#
loop_
_entity_poly.entity_id
_entity_poly.type
_entity_poly.pdbx_seq_one_letter_code
_entity_poly.pdbx_strand_id
1 'polypeptide(L)' 'MRKRNSRPLTPFGVWIKTQSIIKNVELRDVARQLGVWPQNLTDKMRGIRHFHDSEILQIETMFGEKYSSKFH' A
#
# COMPACT_ATOMS: atom_id res chain seq x y z
N MET A 1 -3.10 18.34 -21.30
CA MET A 1 -3.37 17.22 -20.36
C MET A 1 -3.47 17.77 -18.94
N ARG A 2 -4.67 17.83 -18.34
CA ARG A 2 -4.82 18.22 -16.93
C ARG A 2 -4.07 17.19 -16.08
N LYS A 3 -2.99 17.59 -15.39
CA LYS A 3 -2.39 16.77 -14.33
C LYS A 3 -3.48 16.55 -13.29
N ARG A 4 -4.09 15.36 -13.32
CA ARG A 4 -5.08 14.94 -12.33
C ARG A 4 -4.36 14.95 -10.99
N ASN A 5 -4.65 15.92 -10.12
CA ASN A 5 -4.02 16.04 -8.81
C ASN A 5 -4.21 14.71 -8.07
N SER A 6 -3.17 13.89 -8.06
CA SER A 6 -3.18 12.60 -7.40
C SER A 6 -3.22 12.85 -5.90
N ARG A 7 -4.26 12.37 -5.23
CA ARG A 7 -4.43 12.49 -3.76
C ARG A 7 -3.15 12.04 -3.05
N PRO A 8 -2.77 12.66 -1.92
CA PRO A 8 -1.63 12.19 -1.13
C PRO A 8 -1.80 10.73 -0.71
N LEU A 9 -0.69 10.07 -0.36
CA LEU A 9 -0.76 8.73 0.22
C LEU A 9 -1.42 8.80 1.60
N THR A 10 -2.19 7.77 1.95
CA THR A 10 -2.67 7.57 3.31
C THR A 10 -1.51 7.19 4.23
N PRO A 11 -1.63 7.33 5.55
CA PRO A 11 -0.67 6.77 6.52
C PRO A 11 -0.22 5.34 6.20
N PHE A 12 -1.19 4.45 5.93
CA PHE A 12 -0.90 3.07 5.55
C PHE A 12 -0.23 2.96 4.18
N GLY A 13 -0.64 3.77 3.19
CA GLY A 13 0.02 3.84 1.88
C GLY A 13 1.46 4.35 1.95
N VAL A 14 1.76 5.28 2.85
CA VAL A 14 3.13 5.72 3.15
C VAL A 14 3.92 4.56 3.75
N TRP A 15 3.36 3.88 4.76
CA TRP A 15 4.01 2.74 5.39
C TRP A 15 4.34 1.61 4.40
N ILE A 16 3.40 1.23 3.53
CA ILE A 16 3.63 0.24 2.46
C ILE A 16 4.81 0.67 1.57
N LYS A 17 4.84 1.94 1.15
CA LYS A 17 5.93 2.47 0.31
C LYS A 17 7.28 2.48 1.05
N THR A 18 7.27 2.80 2.33
CA THR A 18 8.48 2.76 3.16
C THR A 18 9.00 1.34 3.30
N GLN A 19 8.14 0.38 3.63
CA GLN A 19 8.51 -1.03 3.73
C GLN A 19 8.98 -1.61 2.40
N SER A 20 8.35 -1.23 1.28
CA SER A 20 8.78 -1.65 -0.05
C SER A 20 10.22 -1.23 -0.36
N ILE A 21 10.62 -0.02 0.06
CA ILE A 21 12.00 0.47 -0.09
C ILE A 21 12.95 -0.27 0.86
N ILE A 22 12.61 -0.36 2.15
CA ILE A 22 13.48 -0.98 3.17
C ILE A 22 13.73 -2.46 2.87
N LYS A 23 12.70 -3.19 2.42
CA LYS A 23 12.76 -4.63 2.17
C LYS A 23 13.09 -4.98 0.72
N ASN A 24 13.30 -3.98 -0.14
CA ASN A 24 13.54 -4.15 -1.57
C ASN A 24 12.48 -5.02 -2.28
N VAL A 25 11.21 -4.75 -1.99
CA VAL A 25 10.04 -5.42 -2.60
C VAL A 25 9.37 -4.44 -3.55
N GLU A 26 9.14 -4.82 -4.80
CA GLU A 26 8.42 -3.95 -5.72
C GLU A 26 6.94 -3.82 -5.36
N LEU A 27 6.35 -2.63 -5.48
CA LEU A 27 4.90 -2.44 -5.30
C LEU A 27 4.07 -3.29 -6.30
N ARG A 28 4.65 -3.65 -7.44
CA ARG A 28 4.04 -4.57 -8.40
C ARG A 28 3.91 -5.98 -7.82
N ASP A 29 4.90 -6.43 -7.05
CA ASP A 29 4.83 -7.71 -6.35
C ASP A 29 3.82 -7.70 -5.22
N VAL A 30 3.71 -6.58 -4.49
CA VAL A 30 2.65 -6.38 -3.49
C VAL A 30 1.27 -6.53 -4.16
N ALA A 31 1.05 -5.84 -5.28
CA ALA A 31 -0.21 -5.92 -6.03
C ALA A 31 -0.49 -7.36 -6.50
N ARG A 32 0.55 -8.05 -7.00
CA ARG A 32 0.47 -9.44 -7.44
C ARG A 32 0.10 -10.39 -6.30
N GLN A 33 0.71 -10.25 -5.12
CA GLN A 33 0.38 -11.09 -3.96
C GLN A 33 -1.06 -10.87 -3.50
N LEU A 34 -1.53 -9.63 -3.53
CA LEU A 34 -2.92 -9.30 -3.20
C LEU A 34 -3.94 -9.74 -4.28
N GLY A 35 -3.49 -10.21 -5.45
CA GLY A 35 -4.38 -10.54 -6.56
C GLY A 35 -5.09 -9.33 -7.15
N VAL A 36 -4.49 -8.13 -7.05
CA VAL A 36 -5.07 -6.88 -7.56
C VAL A 36 -4.20 -6.24 -8.65
N TRP A 37 -4.83 -5.44 -9.50
CA TRP A 37 -4.10 -4.61 -10.46
C TRP A 37 -3.23 -3.57 -9.75
N PRO A 38 -2.03 -3.22 -10.28
CA PRO A 38 -1.17 -2.19 -9.69
C PRO A 38 -1.85 -0.83 -9.49
N GLN A 39 -2.78 -0.48 -10.38
CA GLN A 39 -3.58 0.74 -10.25
C GLN A 39 -4.56 0.66 -9.07
N ASN A 40 -5.15 -0.51 -8.79
CA ASN A 40 -6.00 -0.70 -7.61
C ASN A 40 -5.19 -0.56 -6.32
N LEU A 41 -3.97 -1.11 -6.26
CA LEU A 41 -3.09 -0.90 -5.11
C LEU A 41 -2.78 0.60 -4.94
N THR A 42 -2.45 1.30 -6.03
CA THR A 42 -2.19 2.75 -6.00
C THR A 42 -3.41 3.54 -5.51
N ASP A 43 -4.60 3.20 -5.98
CA ASP A 43 -5.85 3.82 -5.54
C ASP A 43 -6.12 3.57 -4.05
N LYS A 44 -5.87 2.35 -3.55
CA LYS A 44 -5.99 2.01 -2.12
C LYS A 44 -4.98 2.77 -1.27
N MET A 45 -3.71 2.81 -1.69
CA MET A 45 -2.65 3.57 -1.01
C MET A 45 -2.93 5.08 -0.94
N ARG A 46 -3.76 5.62 -1.85
CA ARG A 46 -4.19 7.03 -1.87
C ARG A 46 -5.58 7.26 -1.27
N GLY A 47 -6.20 6.24 -0.69
CA GLY A 47 -7.52 6.33 -0.08
C GLY A 47 -8.65 6.63 -1.07
N ILE A 48 -8.46 6.31 -2.36
CA ILE A 48 -9.53 6.31 -3.37
C ILE A 48 -10.37 5.04 -3.20
N ARG A 49 -9.72 3.95 -2.80
CA ARG A 49 -10.33 2.67 -2.41
C ARG A 49 -9.86 2.30 -1.01
N HIS A 50 -10.55 1.38 -0.36
CA HIS A 50 -10.20 0.89 0.97
C HIS A 50 -9.44 -0.44 0.88
N PHE A 51 -8.51 -0.67 1.82
CA PHE A 51 -7.98 -2.00 2.07
C PHE A 51 -8.97 -2.79 2.93
N HIS A 52 -9.19 -4.05 2.61
CA HIS A 52 -9.87 -5.00 3.48
C HIS A 52 -8.89 -5.52 4.55
N ASP A 53 -9.41 -5.94 5.69
CA ASP A 53 -8.59 -6.45 6.80
C ASP A 53 -7.73 -7.65 6.39
N SER A 54 -8.23 -8.50 5.48
CA SER A 54 -7.46 -9.61 4.91
C SER A 54 -6.27 -9.14 4.06
N GLU A 55 -6.45 -8.07 3.26
CA GLU A 55 -5.36 -7.47 2.48
C GLU A 55 -4.33 -6.81 3.40
N ILE A 56 -4.77 -6.14 4.47
CA ILE A 56 -3.87 -5.55 5.47
C ILE A 56 -3.03 -6.65 6.12
N LEU A 57 -3.67 -7.72 6.61
CA LEU A 57 -2.98 -8.85 7.23
C LEU A 57 -1.98 -9.51 6.27
N GLN A 58 -2.34 -9.64 5.00
CA GLN A 58 -1.45 -10.23 3.99
C GLN A 58 -0.23 -9.34 3.71
N ILE A 59 -0.42 -8.01 3.63
CA ILE A 59 0.67 -7.04 3.47
C ILE A 59 1.60 -7.08 4.69
N GLU A 60 1.05 -7.09 5.90
CA GLU A 60 1.84 -7.21 7.13
C GLU A 60 2.65 -8.51 7.16
N THR A 61 2.03 -9.63 6.76
CA THR A 61 2.69 -10.94 6.67
C THR A 61 3.82 -10.92 5.65
N MET A 62 3.60 -10.33 4.48
CA MET A 62 4.59 -10.21 3.39
C MET A 62 5.80 -9.37 3.82
N PHE A 63 5.59 -8.28 4.55
CA PHE A 63 6.68 -7.44 5.06
C PHE A 63 7.29 -7.96 6.38
N GLY A 64 6.64 -8.91 7.04
CA GLY A 64 7.04 -9.43 8.35
C GLY A 64 6.91 -8.40 9.47
N GLU A 65 6.08 -7.37 9.30
CA GLU A 65 5.93 -6.26 10.23
C GLU A 65 4.48 -5.77 10.25
N LYS A 66 3.95 -5.48 11.43
CA LYS A 66 2.60 -4.93 11.58
C LYS A 66 2.58 -3.42 11.37
N TYR A 67 1.54 -2.93 10.72
CA TYR A 67 1.25 -1.51 10.68
C TYR A 67 0.71 -1.06 12.04
N SER A 68 1.63 -0.66 12.91
CA SER A 68 1.29 -0.03 14.18
C SER A 68 1.06 1.45 13.93
N SER A 69 -0.18 1.93 14.12
CA SER A 69 -0.53 3.34 14.03
C SER A 69 0.12 4.22 15.11
N LYS A 70 1.02 3.67 15.95
CA LYS A 70 1.68 4.37 17.06
C LYS A 70 2.66 5.47 16.64
N PHE A 71 2.85 5.73 15.34
CA PHE A 71 3.76 6.76 14.82
C PHE A 71 3.04 7.90 14.09
N HIS A 72 1.75 8.11 14.36
CA HIS A 72 0.97 9.23 13.84
C HIS A 72 0.46 10.14 14.95
#